data_AF-A0A382DVV4-F1
#
_entry.id   AF-A0A382DVV4-F1
#
_cell.length_a   1.000
_cell.length_b   1.000
_cell.length_c   1.000
_cell.angle_alpha   90.00
_cell.angle_beta   90.00
_cell.angle_gamma   90.00
#
_symmetry.space_group_name_H-M   'P 1'
#
loop_
_entity.id
_entity.type
_entity.pdbx_description
1 polymer ?
#
loop_
_entity_poly.entity_id
_entity_poly.type
_entity_poly.pdbx_seq_one_letter_code
_entity_poly.pdbx_strand_id
1 'polypeptide(L)' 'MPYGGIDWLALTQEPTLEPELPICDPHHHFWDLRARSIPYQTYLLHELNADIYSGHNVRSTAFVEANSMYRVDGP' A
#
# COMPACT_ATOMS: atom_id res chain seq x y z
N MET A 1 4.25 -21.98 5.57
CA MET A 1 5.50 -21.18 5.62
C MET A 1 5.38 -20.25 6.81
N PRO A 2 6.37 -20.13 7.71
CA PRO A 2 6.28 -19.26 8.88
C PRO A 2 6.18 -17.75 8.52
N TYR A 3 6.24 -17.41 7.23
CA TYR A 3 6.17 -16.06 6.68
C TYR A 3 4.97 -15.90 5.72
N GLY A 4 3.79 -16.36 6.12
CA GLY A 4 2.58 -16.27 5.30
C GLY A 4 1.86 -14.91 5.36
N GLY A 5 2.14 -14.11 6.39
CA GLY A 5 1.49 -12.82 6.67
C GLY A 5 2.43 -11.62 6.58
N ILE A 6 2.06 -10.53 7.26
CA ILE A 6 2.78 -9.24 7.20
C ILE A 6 3.73 -9.02 8.39
N ASP A 7 3.86 -10.01 9.29
CA ASP A 7 4.64 -9.91 10.54
C ASP A 7 6.10 -9.48 10.31
N TRP A 8 6.63 -9.76 9.12
CA TRP A 8 7.99 -9.36 8.75
C TRP A 8 8.19 -7.83 8.68
N LEU A 9 7.14 -7.04 8.41
CA LEU A 9 7.20 -5.57 8.45
C LEU A 9 7.51 -5.04 9.85
N ALA A 10 7.11 -5.78 10.89
CA ALA A 10 7.30 -5.36 12.27
C ALA A 10 8.69 -5.73 12.82
N LEU A 11 9.54 -6.41 12.03
CA LEU A 11 10.87 -6.85 12.48
C LEU A 11 11.81 -5.68 12.77
N THR A 12 11.61 -4.54 12.12
CA THR A 12 12.42 -3.33 12.34
C THR A 12 11.53 -2.11 12.13
N GLN A 13 11.66 -1.13 13.02
CA GLN A 13 10.96 0.15 12.94
C GLN A 13 12.00 1.25 12.95
N GLU A 14 11.94 2.12 11.95
CA GLU A 14 12.88 3.23 11.79
C GLU A 14 12.15 4.56 12.01
N PRO A 15 12.80 5.56 12.64
CA PRO A 15 12.22 6.88 12.78
C PRO A 15 12.11 7.57 11.42
N THR A 16 11.00 8.29 11.20
CA THR A 16 10.84 9.16 10.03
C THR A 16 11.93 10.22 9.98
N LEU A 17 12.65 10.28 8.87
CA LEU A 17 13.59 11.35 8.57
C LEU A 17 12.85 12.51 7.92
N GLU A 18 13.23 13.74 8.31
CA GLU A 18 12.70 14.98 7.74
C GLU A 18 11.16 14.99 7.66
N PRO A 19 10.46 14.85 8.80
CA PRO A 19 9.01 14.64 8.83
C PRO A 19 8.22 15.79 8.18
N GLU A 20 8.79 16.98 8.05
CA GLU A 20 8.15 18.13 7.42
C GLU A 20 8.35 18.19 5.90
N LEU A 21 9.24 17.38 5.31
CA LEU A 21 9.53 17.39 3.87
C LEU A 21 8.28 16.95 3.09
N PRO A 22 7.70 17.80 2.23
CA PRO A 22 6.53 17.42 1.46
C PRO A 22 6.88 16.36 0.42
N ILE A 23 6.15 15.24 0.45
CA ILE A 23 6.36 14.09 -0.44
C ILE A 23 5.16 13.91 -1.36
N CYS A 24 5.43 13.61 -2.63
CA CYS A 24 4.47 13.01 -3.54
C CYS A 24 4.81 11.52 -3.65
N ASP A 25 3.88 10.64 -3.27
CA ASP A 25 4.00 9.21 -3.58
C ASP A 25 3.57 8.98 -5.04
N PRO A 26 4.50 8.69 -5.96
CA PRO A 26 4.18 8.64 -7.37
C PRO A 26 3.52 7.31 -7.80
N HIS A 27 3.41 6.31 -6.91
CA HIS A 27 3.02 4.97 -7.34
C HIS A 27 2.44 4.12 -6.20
N HIS A 28 1.12 3.91 -6.23
CA HIS A 28 0.48 2.81 -5.52
C HIS A 28 -0.59 2.14 -6.38
N HIS A 29 -1.01 0.94 -5.95
CA HIS A 29 -2.09 0.17 -6.58
C HIS A 29 -3.08 -0.25 -5.50
N PHE A 30 -4.35 -0.44 -5.87
CA PHE A 30 -5.34 -1.07 -5.00
C PHE A 30 -5.60 -2.51 -5.42
N TRP A 31 -5.87 -3.36 -4.44
CA TRP A 31 -6.19 -4.77 -4.60
C TRP A 31 -7.26 -5.16 -3.59
N ASP A 32 -8.36 -5.72 -4.06
CA ASP A 32 -9.36 -6.39 -3.22
C ASP A 32 -8.92 -7.83 -2.98
N LEU A 33 -8.42 -8.48 -4.03
CA LEU A 33 -7.85 -9.82 -4.00
C LEU A 33 -6.71 -9.99 -5.02
N ARG A 34 -5.49 -10.12 -4.53
CA ARG A 34 -4.30 -10.46 -5.33
C ARG A 34 -4.03 -11.96 -5.28
N ALA A 35 -4.79 -12.75 -6.05
CA ALA A 35 -4.78 -14.22 -6.01
C ALA A 35 -3.41 -14.90 -6.23
N ARG A 36 -2.45 -14.22 -6.87
CA ARG A 36 -1.08 -14.75 -7.09
C ARG A 36 -0.09 -14.46 -5.95
N SER A 37 -0.51 -13.69 -4.95
CA SER A 37 0.30 -13.33 -3.79
C SER A 37 -0.26 -13.99 -2.54
N ILE A 38 0.59 -14.66 -1.76
CA ILE A 38 0.18 -15.28 -0.49
C ILE A 38 0.00 -14.21 0.59
N PRO A 39 0.98 -13.31 0.85
CA PRO A 39 0.79 -12.11 1.66
C PRO A 39 0.22 -10.95 0.83
N TYR A 40 -0.38 -9.94 1.48
CA TYR A 40 -0.93 -8.72 0.84
C TYR A 40 -1.93 -9.02 -0.27
N GLN A 41 -2.92 -9.84 0.04
CA GLN A 41 -4.02 -10.10 -0.89
C GLN A 41 -4.93 -8.89 -1.05
N THR A 42 -5.01 -8.04 -0.02
CA THR A 42 -5.84 -6.83 -0.02
C THR A 42 -4.99 -5.61 0.34
N TYR A 43 -5.21 -4.52 -0.38
CA TYR A 43 -4.65 -3.19 -0.13
C TYR A 43 -5.59 -2.17 -0.75
N LEU A 44 -6.32 -1.44 0.08
CA LEU A 44 -7.34 -0.48 -0.30
C LEU A 44 -7.02 0.88 0.34
N LEU A 45 -7.99 1.80 0.31
CA LEU A 45 -7.81 3.16 0.79
C LEU A 45 -7.42 3.23 2.27
N HIS A 46 -7.91 2.32 3.12
CA HIS A 46 -7.65 2.40 4.56
C HIS A 46 -6.23 1.93 4.90
N GLU A 47 -5.69 0.93 4.20
CA GLU A 47 -4.29 0.52 4.32
C GLU A 47 -3.37 1.62 3.77
N LEU A 48 -3.68 2.20 2.61
CA LEU A 48 -2.94 3.36 2.09
C LEU A 48 -2.92 4.51 3.10
N ASN A 49 -4.06 4.86 3.70
CA ASN A 49 -4.12 5.89 4.73
C ASN A 49 -3.21 5.56 5.92
N ALA A 50 -3.20 4.32 6.39
CA ALA A 50 -2.32 3.91 7.49
C ALA A 50 -0.85 4.12 7.14
N ASP A 51 -0.45 3.80 5.91
CA ASP A 51 0.92 3.96 5.44
C ASP A 51 1.32 5.43 5.26
N ILE A 52 0.50 6.24 4.57
CA ILE A 52 0.85 7.64 4.26
C ILE A 52 0.77 8.55 5.49
N TYR A 53 0.06 8.14 6.55
CA TYR A 53 0.02 8.84 7.83
C TYR A 53 0.94 8.22 8.90
N SER A 54 1.88 7.35 8.51
CA SER A 54 2.82 6.67 9.43
C SER A 54 3.96 7.56 9.96
N GLY A 55 4.05 8.81 9.52
CA GLY A 55 5.01 9.81 10.00
C GLY A 55 5.56 10.73 8.91
N HIS A 56 5.57 10.28 7.65
CA HIS A 56 5.99 11.08 6.51
C HIS A 56 4.92 12.12 6.11
N ASN A 57 5.35 13.28 5.63
CA ASN A 57 4.47 14.35 5.14
C ASN A 57 4.07 14.13 3.67
N VAL A 58 3.33 13.05 3.40
CA VAL A 58 2.78 12.74 2.08
C VAL A 58 1.60 13.68 1.78
N ARG A 59 1.69 14.47 0.72
CA ARG A 59 0.69 15.49 0.34
C ARG A 59 -0.18 15.11 -0.85
N SER A 60 0.33 14.22 -1.68
CA SER A 60 -0.35 13.74 -2.86
C SER A 60 0.13 12.33 -3.18
N THR A 61 -0.76 11.55 -3.78
CA THR A 61 -0.43 10.20 -4.24
C THR A 61 -0.95 10.02 -5.67
N ALA A 62 -0.32 9.14 -6.44
CA ALA A 62 -0.80 8.74 -7.76
C ALA A 62 -1.20 7.25 -7.74
N PHE A 63 -2.49 7.00 -7.97
CA PHE A 63 -3.00 5.66 -8.20
C PHE A 63 -2.65 5.21 -9.62
N VAL A 64 -2.06 4.02 -9.73
CA VAL A 64 -1.73 3.39 -10.99
C VAL A 64 -2.66 2.19 -11.20
N GLU A 65 -3.38 2.19 -12.32
CA GLU A 65 -4.23 1.09 -12.76
C GLU A 65 -3.39 -0.21 -12.89
N ALA A 66 -3.94 -1.37 -12.48
CA ALA A 66 -3.22 -2.66 -12.50
C ALA A 66 -4.10 -3.88 -12.79
N ASN A 67 -5.21 -3.69 -13.49
CA ASN A 67 -6.28 -4.66 -13.77
C ASN A 67 -6.92 -5.24 -12.50
N SER A 68 -6.94 -4.47 -11.41
CA SER A 68 -7.63 -4.87 -10.19
C SER A 68 -9.09 -4.40 -10.21
N MET A 69 -9.98 -5.20 -9.63
CA MET A 69 -11.41 -4.88 -9.54
C MET A 69 -12.07 -4.54 -10.88
N TYR A 70 -11.55 -5.08 -11.99
CA TYR A 70 -12.22 -4.98 -13.28
C TYR A 70 -13.58 -5.64 -13.20
N ARG A 71 -14.54 -5.07 -13.92
CA ARG A 71 -15.85 -5.69 -14.07
C ARG A 71 -15.67 -7.06 -14.71
N VAL A 72 -16.43 -8.03 -14.22
CA VAL A 72 -16.46 -9.37 -14.83
C VAL A 72 -16.97 -9.28 -16.28
N ASP A 73 -17.85 -8.31 -16.55
CA ASP A 73 -18.47 -8.08 -17.84
C ASP A 73 -18.49 -6.58 -18.19
N GLY A 74 -18.25 -6.28 -19.47
CA GLY A 74 -18.24 -4.92 -20.03
C GLY A 74 -16.89 -4.19 -19.87
N PRO A 75 -16.78 -2.96 -20.40
CA PRO A 75 -15.71 -2.03 -20.04
C PRO A 75 -15.91 -1.47 -18.61
#